data_AF-A0A1C5P7B2-F1
#
_entry.id   AF-A0A1C5P7B2-F1
#
_cell.length_a   1.000
_cell.length_b   1.000
_cell.length_c   1.000
_cell.angle_alpha   90.00
_cell.angle_beta   90.00
_cell.angle_gamma   90.00
#
_symmetry.space_group_name_H-M   'P 1'
#
loop_
_entity.id
_entity.type
_entity.pdbx_description
1 polymer ?
#
loop_
_entity_poly.entity_id
_entity_poly.type
_entity_poly.pdbx_seq_one_letter_code
_entity_poly.pdbx_strand_id
1 'polypeptide(L)'
;MTKRYTLFLDESETHKHDPMTHSDSDYHFCMAGVIVAEDDYAQLKNSVNQLKRNVWSELDNPECVVLHQMRLIEAEKGRLDVRKYPEYSKFNRRSERKKFYDELKKFSLIIS
;
A
#
# COMPACT_ATOMS: atom_id res chain seq x y z
N MET A 1 -1.29 5.57 34.25
CA MET A 1 -2.23 5.44 33.10
C MET A 1 -2.02 4.08 32.47
N THR A 2 -3.09 3.37 32.14
CA THR A 2 -3.02 2.10 31.41
C THR A 2 -2.71 2.39 29.95
N LYS A 3 -1.59 1.90 29.42
CA LYS A 3 -1.27 2.03 28.00
C LYS A 3 -2.25 1.18 27.18
N ARG A 4 -2.79 1.77 26.12
CA ARG A 4 -3.70 1.10 25.18
C ARG A 4 -3.03 0.99 23.82
N TYR A 5 -3.30 -0.12 23.16
CA TYR A 5 -2.71 -0.46 21.88
C TYR A 5 -3.82 -0.97 20.95
N THR A 6 -3.71 -0.62 19.67
CA THR A 6 -4.58 -1.12 18.61
C THR A 6 -3.77 -2.07 17.74
N LEU A 7 -4.28 -3.29 17.56
CA LEU A 7 -3.74 -4.27 16.62
C LEU A 7 -4.50 -4.17 15.29
N PHE A 8 -3.77 -3.87 14.22
CA PHE A 8 -4.27 -3.96 12.85
C PHE A 8 -3.79 -5.27 12.26
N LEU A 9 -4.71 -6.06 11.68
CA LEU A 9 -4.43 -7.32 11.01
C LEU A 9 -4.95 -7.26 9.57
N ASP A 10 -4.16 -7.79 8.65
CA ASP A 10 -4.54 -8.01 7.26
C ASP A 10 -4.21 -9.45 6.88
N GLU A 11 -5.18 -10.14 6.30
CA GLU A 11 -5.06 -11.50 5.79
C GLU A 11 -5.01 -11.46 4.27
N SER A 12 -4.11 -12.23 3.69
CA SER A 12 -3.97 -12.33 2.24
C SER A 12 -3.67 -13.77 1.84
N GLU A 13 -4.09 -14.13 0.64
CA GLU A 13 -3.74 -15.40 0.02
C GLU A 13 -3.13 -15.12 -1.35
N THR A 14 -2.02 -15.78 -1.66
CA THR A 14 -1.36 -15.69 -2.96
C THR A 14 -1.32 -17.07 -3.60
N HIS A 15 -1.31 -17.12 -4.93
CA HIS A 15 -1.21 -18.36 -5.70
C HIS A 15 -0.34 -18.13 -6.95
N LYS A 16 0.08 -19.21 -7.61
CA LYS A 16 0.66 -19.18 -8.95
C LYS A 16 -0.45 -19.38 -9.97
N HIS A 17 -0.55 -18.45 -10.92
CA HIS A 17 -1.44 -18.57 -12.07
C HIS A 17 -0.66 -19.14 -13.26
N ASP A 18 -1.12 -20.27 -13.82
CA ASP A 18 -0.62 -20.81 -15.08
C ASP A 18 -1.46 -20.25 -16.25
N PRO A 19 -0.88 -19.38 -17.09
CA PRO A 19 -1.60 -18.77 -18.20
C PRO A 19 -1.92 -19.75 -19.35
N MET A 20 -1.26 -20.91 -19.43
CA MET A 20 -1.49 -21.89 -20.51
C MET A 20 -2.67 -22.80 -20.19
N THR A 21 -2.82 -23.19 -18.91
CA THR A 21 -3.92 -24.05 -18.45
C THR A 21 -5.07 -23.26 -17.83
N HIS A 22 -4.92 -21.95 -17.65
CA HIS A 22 -5.85 -21.07 -16.93
C HIS A 22 -6.21 -21.62 -15.53
N SER A 23 -5.24 -22.25 -14.88
CA SER A 23 -5.42 -22.83 -13.55
C SER A 23 -4.52 -22.17 -12.51
N ASP A 24 -5.02 -22.10 -11.28
CA ASP A 24 -4.31 -21.57 -10.13
C ASP A 24 -3.79 -22.74 -9.28
N SER A 25 -2.54 -22.65 -8.82
CA SER A 25 -1.89 -23.65 -7.97
C SER A 25 -1.02 -22.99 -6.91
N ASP A 26 -0.47 -23.76 -5.97
CA ASP A 26 0.44 -23.28 -4.91
C ASP A 26 -0.15 -22.11 -4.09
N TYR A 27 -1.32 -22.33 -3.47
CA TYR A 27 -1.95 -21.35 -2.59
C TYR A 27 -1.16 -21.20 -1.28
N HIS A 28 -0.91 -19.95 -0.89
CA HIS A 28 -0.19 -19.58 0.32
C HIS A 28 -0.94 -18.49 1.08
N PHE A 29 -1.34 -18.81 2.31
CA PHE A 29 -1.92 -17.87 3.26
C PHE A 29 -0.82 -17.05 3.94
N CYS A 30 -1.05 -15.75 4.09
CA CYS A 30 -0.17 -14.81 4.77
C CYS A 30 -1.02 -13.87 5.64
N MET A 31 -0.58 -13.65 6.88
CA MET A 31 -1.16 -12.68 7.79
C MET A 31 -0.09 -11.67 8.18
N ALA A 32 -0.38 -10.38 8.01
CA ALA A 32 0.47 -9.28 8.44
C ALA A 32 -0.25 -8.45 9.49
N GLY A 33 0.49 -7.85 10.42
CA GLY A 33 -0.11 -7.00 11.43
C GLY A 33 0.84 -5.94 11.97
N VAL A 34 0.25 -4.85 12.47
CA VAL A 34 0.95 -3.75 13.13
C VAL A 34 0.25 -3.45 14.45
N ILE A 35 1.01 -3.35 15.52
CA ILE A 35 0.53 -2.91 16.83
C ILE A 35 0.94 -1.45 17.00
N VAL A 36 -0.02 -0.58 17.29
CA VAL A 36 0.20 0.87 17.43
C VAL A 36 -0.28 1.29 18.83
N ALA A 37 0.55 2.02 19.56
CA ALA A 37 0.09 2.65 20.80
C ALA A 37 -0.92 3.76 20.48
N GLU A 38 -1.97 3.90 21.30
CA GLU A 38 -3.03 4.88 21.06
C GLU A 38 -2.46 6.31 20.93
N ASP A 39 -1.44 6.64 21.72
CA ASP A 39 -0.74 7.93 21.71
C ASP A 39 0.03 8.19 20.40
N ASP A 40 0.51 7.14 19.73
CA ASP A 40 1.29 7.23 18.48
C ASP A 40 0.40 7.24 17.22
N TYR A 41 -0.86 6.81 17.35
CA TYR A 41 -1.75 6.62 16.21
C TYR A 41 -1.98 7.91 15.41
N ALA A 42 -2.15 9.05 16.09
CA ALA A 42 -2.35 10.34 15.43
C ALA A 42 -1.13 10.73 14.58
N GLN A 43 0.08 10.54 15.11
CA GLN A 43 1.33 10.83 14.40
C GLN A 43 1.52 9.88 13.21
N LEU A 44 1.24 8.59 13.40
CA LEU A 44 1.28 7.59 12.33
C LEU A 44 0.33 7.97 11.18
N LYS A 45 -0.93 8.26 11.51
CA LYS A 45 -1.95 8.68 10.53
C LYS A 45 -1.52 9.93 9.77
N ASN A 46 -1.02 10.95 10.48
CA ASN A 46 -0.56 12.19 9.85
C ASN A 46 0.62 11.94 8.89
N SER A 47 1.54 11.06 9.27
CA SER A 47 2.71 10.71 8.46
C SER A 47 2.30 9.92 7.19
N VAL A 48 1.35 8.99 7.32
CA VAL A 48 0.76 8.29 6.16
C VAL A 48 0.01 9.27 5.25
N ASN A 49 -0.75 10.21 5.81
CA ASN A 49 -1.44 11.22 5.02
C ASN A 49 -0.47 12.16 4.30
N GLN A 50 0.66 12.50 4.92
CA GLN A 50 1.71 13.29 4.25
C GLN A 50 2.32 12.54 3.06
N LEU A 51 2.61 11.24 3.21
CA LEU A 51 3.04 10.38 2.10
C LEU A 51 2.04 10.44 0.95
N LYS A 52 0.74 10.27 1.25
CA LYS A 52 -0.33 10.31 0.24
C LYS A 52 -0.38 11.66 -0.49
N ARG A 53 -0.29 12.78 0.24
CA ARG A 53 -0.25 14.12 -0.35
C ARG A 53 0.97 14.34 -1.26
N ASN A 54 2.13 13.77 -0.92
CA ASN A 54 3.35 13.89 -1.75
C ASN A 54 3.26 13.03 -3.03
N VAL A 55 2.66 11.85 -2.91
CA VAL A 55 2.54 10.89 -4.02
C VAL A 55 1.44 11.33 -4.98
N TRP A 56 0.24 11.62 -4.48
CA TRP A 56 -0.97 11.98 -5.25
C TRP A 56 -1.32 13.47 -5.11
N SER A 57 -0.31 14.34 -5.22
CA SER A 57 -0.49 15.81 -5.13
C SER A 57 -1.45 16.38 -6.17
N GLU A 58 -1.72 15.63 -7.25
CA GLU A 58 -2.63 15.99 -8.33
C GLU A 58 -4.11 15.71 -8.02
N LEU A 59 -4.44 15.00 -6.94
CA LEU A 59 -5.82 14.68 -6.57
C LEU A 59 -6.38 15.73 -5.60
N ASP A 60 -7.67 16.03 -5.70
CA ASP A 60 -8.35 16.93 -4.75
C ASP A 60 -8.34 16.38 -3.31
N ASN A 61 -8.42 15.06 -3.16
CA ASN A 61 -8.43 14.37 -1.86
C ASN A 61 -7.43 13.20 -1.81
N PRO A 62 -6.11 13.48 -1.71
CA PRO A 62 -5.07 12.44 -1.74
C PRO A 62 -5.18 11.45 -0.57
N GLU A 63 -5.69 11.89 0.57
CA GLU A 63 -5.78 11.10 1.81
C GLU A 63 -6.78 9.93 1.70
N CYS A 64 -7.75 10.04 0.79
CA CYS A 64 -8.74 9.00 0.51
C CYS A 64 -8.16 7.79 -0.25
N VAL A 65 -6.96 7.92 -0.83
CA VAL A 65 -6.32 6.81 -1.52
C VAL A 65 -5.95 5.73 -0.51
N VAL A 66 -6.44 4.51 -0.71
CA VAL A 66 -6.06 3.35 0.11
C VAL A 66 -4.74 2.80 -0.43
N LEU A 67 -3.69 2.77 0.40
CA LEU A 67 -2.39 2.24 0.02
C LEU A 67 -2.47 0.72 -0.12
N HIS A 68 -2.13 0.20 -1.31
CA HIS A 68 -2.19 -1.23 -1.57
C HIS A 68 -1.06 -1.64 -2.53
N GLN A 69 -0.09 -2.41 -2.01
CA GLN A 69 1.10 -2.79 -2.78
C GLN A 69 0.74 -3.59 -4.04
N MET A 70 -0.27 -4.45 -3.99
CA MET A 70 -0.72 -5.19 -5.18
C MET A 70 -1.10 -4.26 -6.35
N ARG A 71 -1.74 -3.10 -6.09
CA ARG A 71 -2.12 -2.15 -7.15
C ARG A 71 -0.90 -1.51 -7.81
N LEU A 72 0.18 -1.27 -7.06
CA LEU A 72 1.46 -0.84 -7.62
C LEU A 72 2.06 -1.91 -8.55
N ILE A 73 2.03 -3.17 -8.12
CA ILE A 73 2.56 -4.31 -8.89
C ILE A 73 1.73 -4.55 -10.17
N GLU A 74 0.40 -4.46 -10.07
CA GLU A 74 -0.49 -4.56 -11.21
C GLU A 74 -0.27 -3.43 -12.21
N ALA A 75 -0.10 -2.19 -11.73
CA ALA A 75 0.22 -1.04 -12.57
C ALA A 75 1.55 -1.20 -13.30
N GLU A 76 2.58 -1.69 -12.60
CA GLU A 76 3.89 -2.01 -13.17
C GLU A 76 3.80 -3.07 -14.27
N LYS A 77 3.02 -4.12 -14.05
CA LYS A 77 2.84 -5.23 -15.00
C LYS A 77 1.84 -4.91 -16.13
N GLY A 78 1.23 -3.73 -16.14
CA GLY A 78 0.20 -3.35 -17.11
C GLY A 78 -1.13 -4.11 -16.95
N ARG A 79 -1.39 -4.68 -15.76
CA ARG A 79 -2.58 -5.49 -15.44
C ARG A 79 -3.60 -4.77 -14.55
N LEU A 80 -3.34 -3.51 -14.22
CA LEU A 80 -4.22 -2.71 -13.36
C LEU A 80 -5.56 -2.44 -14.06
N ASP A 81 -6.66 -2.67 -13.36
CA ASP A 81 -7.97 -2.15 -13.77
C ASP A 81 -8.02 -0.64 -13.50
N VAL A 82 -7.68 0.14 -14.52
CA VAL A 82 -7.63 1.61 -14.47
C VAL A 82 -9.00 2.24 -14.24
N ARG A 83 -10.10 1.54 -14.59
CA ARG A 83 -11.46 2.06 -14.32
C ARG A 83 -11.77 2.02 -12.83
N LYS A 84 -11.28 0.99 -12.16
CA LYS A 84 -11.50 0.79 -10.72
C LYS A 84 -10.46 1.52 -9.85
N TYR A 85 -9.23 1.66 -10.33
CA TYR A 85 -8.11 2.24 -9.58
C TYR A 85 -7.33 3.29 -10.41
N PRO A 86 -7.99 4.34 -10.92
CA PRO A 86 -7.37 5.32 -11.80
C PRO A 86 -6.15 6.02 -11.18
N GLU A 87 -6.15 6.22 -9.87
CA GLU A 87 -5.08 6.86 -9.10
C GLU A 87 -3.76 6.06 -9.12
N TYR A 88 -3.82 4.77 -9.42
CA TYR A 88 -2.64 3.91 -9.55
C TYR A 88 -2.06 3.85 -10.96
N SER A 89 -2.76 4.37 -11.96
CA SER A 89 -2.35 4.26 -13.37
C SER A 89 -0.96 4.84 -13.66
N LYS A 90 -0.58 5.92 -12.97
CA LYS A 90 0.74 6.57 -13.11
C LYS A 90 1.92 5.67 -12.76
N PHE A 91 1.69 4.62 -11.96
CA PHE A 91 2.75 3.70 -11.53
C PHE A 91 3.17 2.69 -12.59
N ASN A 92 2.59 2.72 -13.79
CA ASN A 92 3.23 2.09 -14.95
C ASN A 92 4.60 2.73 -15.27
N ARG A 93 4.83 4.01 -14.89
CA ARG A 93 6.10 4.71 -15.02
C ARG A 93 7.04 4.37 -13.88
N ARG A 94 8.27 3.96 -14.22
CA ARG A 94 9.33 3.66 -13.25
C ARG A 94 9.68 4.87 -12.36
N SER A 95 9.62 6.09 -12.90
CA SER A 95 9.89 7.32 -12.15
C SER A 95 8.91 7.52 -11.00
N GLU A 96 7.61 7.30 -11.25
CA GLU A 96 6.56 7.42 -10.23
C GLU A 96 6.70 6.35 -9.15
N ARG A 97 7.04 5.11 -9.53
CA ARG A 97 7.34 4.05 -8.56
C ARG A 97 8.54 4.40 -7.70
N LYS A 98 9.62 4.90 -8.30
CA LYS A 98 10.81 5.34 -7.56
C LYS A 98 10.46 6.44 -6.56
N LYS A 99 9.72 7.47 -7.00
CA LYS A 99 9.23 8.56 -6.13
C LYS A 99 8.43 8.00 -4.95
N PHE A 100 7.50 7.07 -5.19
CA PHE A 100 6.73 6.43 -4.12
C PHE A 100 7.61 5.74 -3.09
N TYR A 101 8.54 4.89 -3.51
CA TYR A 101 9.41 4.17 -2.58
C TYR A 101 10.40 5.09 -1.85
N ASP A 102 10.86 6.16 -2.49
CA ASP A 102 11.71 7.17 -1.85
C ASP A 102 10.95 7.93 -0.76
N GLU A 103 9.67 8.28 -0.99
CA GLU A 103 8.81 8.87 0.04
C GLU A 103 8.47 7.86 1.15
N LEU A 104 8.20 6.60 0.81
CA LEU A 104 7.92 5.54 1.79
C LEU A 104 9.13 5.27 2.70
N LYS A 105 10.37 5.35 2.17
CA LYS A 105 11.59 5.18 2.98
C LYS A 105 11.77 6.27 4.03
N LYS A 106 11.37 7.52 3.71
CA LYS A 106 11.38 8.62 4.69
C LYS A 106 10.45 8.31 5.86
N PHE A 107 9.35 7.61 5.61
CA PHE A 107 8.43 7.15 6.63
C PHE A 107 9.00 5.98 7.46
N SER A 108 9.64 4.99 6.83
CA SER A 108 10.23 3.85 7.58
C SER A 108 11.36 4.27 8.53
N LEU A 109 12.07 5.37 8.25
CA LEU A 109 13.11 5.93 9.12
C LEU A 109 12.55 6.66 10.36
N ILE A 110 11.25 6.95 10.40
CA ILE A 110 10.59 7.64 11.53
C ILE A 110 10.08 6.64 12.58
N ILE A 111 9.95 5.35 12.22
CA ILE A 111 9.37 4.28 13.06
C ILE A 111 10.45 3.34 13.63
N SER A 112 11.71 3.50 13.22
CA SER A 112 12.89 2.79 13.73
C SER A 112 13.63 3.61 14.79
#